data_AF-A0A656Z3S8-F1
#
_entry.id   AF-A0A656Z3S8-F1
#
_cell.length_a   1.000
_cell.length_b   1.000
_cell.length_c   1.000
_cell.angle_alpha   90.00
_cell.angle_beta   90.00
_cell.angle_gamma   90.00
#
_symmetry.space_group_name_H-M   'P 1'
#
loop_
_entity.id
_entity.type
_entity.pdbx_description
1 polymer ?
#
loop_
_entity_poly.entity_id
_entity_poly.type
_entity_poly.pdbx_seq_one_letter_code
_entity_poly.pdbx_strand_id
1 'polypeptide(L)'
;MVAVVTNKVSGSSRTITGDNIVLSGPSIVKLSLNPDAIAEYQKVGNDLLIRLHNGETIRIVHFYTHYQNGEDNDLVLQDDHGKLWAGNHSDGLADFNFSEIQSVDQLAGGGGGGLGPVLLGLAGLGAIRCRDRSIVAR
;
A
#
# COMPACT_ATOMS: atom_id res chain seq x y z
N MET A 1 4.87 -17.93 -5.10
CA MET A 1 4.99 -16.55 -4.60
C MET A 1 4.40 -16.43 -3.19
N VAL A 2 4.84 -15.44 -2.38
CA VAL A 2 4.31 -15.15 -1.04
C VAL A 2 3.78 -13.72 -0.99
N ALA A 3 2.58 -13.54 -0.44
CA ALA A 3 1.93 -12.26 -0.20
C ALA A 3 1.62 -12.09 1.29
N VAL A 4 1.73 -10.88 1.81
CA VAL A 4 1.37 -10.51 3.18
C VAL A 4 0.28 -9.46 3.11
N VAL A 5 -0.90 -9.77 3.64
CA VAL A 5 -2.05 -8.88 3.67
C VAL A 5 -2.19 -8.34 5.10
N THR A 6 -2.01 -7.04 5.26
CA THR A 6 -2.17 -6.35 6.55
C THR A 6 -3.45 -5.56 6.56
N ASN A 7 -4.40 -5.93 7.40
CA ASN A 7 -5.66 -5.21 7.52
C ASN A 7 -5.44 -3.88 8.27
N LYS A 8 -5.82 -2.75 7.66
CA LYS A 8 -5.60 -1.41 8.23
C LYS A 8 -6.42 -1.17 9.49
N VAL A 9 -7.64 -1.70 9.53
CA VAL A 9 -8.59 -1.50 10.64
C VAL A 9 -8.20 -2.28 11.89
N SER A 10 -7.83 -3.55 11.72
CA SER A 10 -7.51 -4.44 12.83
C SER A 10 -6.00 -4.53 13.13
N GLY A 11 -5.15 -4.02 12.25
CA GLY A 11 -3.69 -4.20 12.32
C GLY A 11 -3.23 -5.65 12.11
N SER A 12 -4.12 -6.56 11.73
CA SER A 12 -3.80 -7.98 11.59
C SER A 12 -3.14 -8.28 10.25
N SER A 13 -1.97 -8.90 10.29
CA SER A 13 -1.24 -9.37 9.11
C SER A 13 -1.48 -10.86 8.85
N ARG A 14 -1.70 -11.22 7.59
CA ARG A 14 -1.91 -12.60 7.14
C ARG A 14 -1.00 -12.91 5.98
N THR A 15 -0.25 -14.00 6.08
CA THR A 15 0.57 -14.48 4.96
C THR A 15 -0.26 -15.43 4.10
N ILE A 16 -0.37 -15.11 2.82
CA ILE A 16 -1.04 -15.90 1.80
C ILE A 16 0.02 -16.40 0.81
N THR A 17 0.08 -17.71 0.60
CA THR A 17 0.96 -18.32 -0.40
C THR A 17 0.11 -18.71 -1.60
N GLY A 18 0.31 -18.01 -2.72
CA GLY A 18 -0.41 -18.25 -3.95
C GLY A 18 -0.64 -17.00 -4.78
N ASP A 19 -1.33 -17.20 -5.89
CA ASP A 19 -1.73 -16.18 -6.86
C ASP A 19 -3.12 -15.59 -6.57
N ASN A 20 -3.92 -16.18 -5.68
CA ASN A 20 -5.26 -15.69 -5.34
C ASN A 20 -5.30 -15.06 -3.94
N ILE A 21 -5.61 -13.77 -3.88
CA ILE A 21 -5.66 -12.99 -2.64
C ILE A 21 -7.04 -12.36 -2.51
N VAL A 22 -7.79 -12.70 -1.47
CA VAL A 22 -9.13 -12.16 -1.24
C VAL A 22 -9.10 -11.13 -0.13
N LEU A 23 -9.50 -9.89 -0.45
CA LEU A 23 -9.61 -8.81 0.52
C LEU A 23 -11.05 -8.72 1.04
N SER A 24 -11.18 -8.59 2.36
CA SER A 24 -12.47 -8.49 3.05
C SER A 24 -12.68 -7.12 3.72
N GLY A 25 -11.72 -6.22 3.57
CA GLY A 25 -11.67 -4.92 4.24
C GLY A 25 -10.44 -4.14 3.77
N PRO A 26 -10.34 -2.86 4.13
CA PRO A 26 -9.21 -2.01 3.73
C PRO A 26 -7.91 -2.60 4.27
N SER A 27 -7.04 -3.02 3.35
CA SER A 27 -5.83 -3.77 3.67
C SER A 27 -4.66 -3.33 2.78
N ILE A 28 -3.45 -3.44 3.31
CA ILE A 28 -2.19 -3.26 2.60
C ILE A 28 -1.74 -4.64 2.13
N VAL A 29 -1.67 -4.84 0.82
CA VAL A 29 -1.20 -6.09 0.21
C VAL A 29 0.26 -5.93 -0.17
N LYS A 30 1.14 -6.60 0.58
CA LYS A 30 2.57 -6.65 0.28
C LYS A 30 2.91 -7.92 -0.49
N LEU A 31 3.36 -7.80 -1.73
CA LEU A 31 3.83 -8.90 -2.56
C LEU A 31 5.35 -8.94 -2.52
N SER A 32 5.93 -10.09 -2.18
CA SER A 32 7.37 -10.32 -2.35
C SER A 32 7.64 -10.67 -3.80
N LEU A 33 7.58 -9.66 -4.66
CA LEU A 33 7.75 -9.76 -6.10
C LEU A 33 8.51 -8.53 -6.61
N ASN A 34 9.51 -8.77 -7.46
CA ASN A 34 10.26 -7.70 -8.09
C ASN A 34 9.36 -6.98 -9.13
N PRO A 35 9.24 -5.63 -9.11
CA PRO A 35 8.49 -4.89 -10.13
C PRO A 35 8.94 -5.19 -11.56
N ASP A 36 10.22 -5.49 -11.80
CA ASP A 36 10.74 -5.87 -13.11
C ASP A 36 10.20 -7.21 -13.64
N ALA A 37 9.64 -8.06 -12.75
CA ALA A 37 9.04 -9.33 -13.15
C ALA A 37 7.59 -9.15 -13.64
N ILE A 38 7.01 -7.96 -13.48
CA ILE A 38 5.62 -7.67 -13.82
C ILE A 38 5.52 -7.18 -15.25
N ALA A 39 4.73 -7.90 -16.05
CA ALA A 39 4.48 -7.55 -17.44
C ALA A 39 3.38 -6.49 -17.58
N GLU A 40 2.26 -6.66 -16.87
CA GLU A 40 1.12 -5.74 -16.95
C GLU A 40 0.20 -5.82 -15.73
N TYR A 41 -0.54 -4.73 -15.51
CA TYR A 41 -1.63 -4.64 -14.55
C TYR A 41 -2.95 -4.53 -15.29
N GLN A 42 -3.93 -5.32 -14.88
CA GLN A 42 -5.24 -5.35 -15.51
C GLN A 42 -6.33 -5.28 -14.45
N LYS A 43 -7.21 -4.27 -14.55
CA LYS A 43 -8.41 -4.19 -13.72
C LYS A 43 -9.51 -5.05 -14.33
N VAL A 44 -10.05 -5.98 -13.54
CA VAL A 44 -11.17 -6.85 -13.95
C VAL A 44 -12.31 -6.66 -12.95
N GLY A 45 -13.28 -5.82 -13.30
CA GLY A 45 -14.36 -5.45 -12.37
C GLY A 45 -13.78 -4.68 -11.17
N ASN A 46 -13.85 -5.28 -9.98
CA ASN A 46 -13.25 -4.75 -8.75
C ASN A 46 -11.95 -5.47 -8.35
N ASP A 47 -11.48 -6.38 -9.19
CA ASP A 47 -10.28 -7.17 -8.96
C ASP A 47 -9.09 -6.56 -9.69
N LEU A 48 -7.92 -6.73 -9.11
CA LEU A 48 -6.63 -6.42 -9.74
C LEU A 48 -5.97 -7.72 -10.19
N LEU A 49 -5.67 -7.81 -11.48
CA LEU A 49 -4.86 -8.88 -12.05
C LEU A 49 -3.46 -8.32 -12.35
N ILE A 50 -2.44 -9.05 -11.94
CA ILE A 50 -1.04 -8.73 -12.19
C ILE A 50 -0.49 -9.88 -13.03
N ARG A 51 -0.14 -9.60 -14.27
CA ARG A 51 0.48 -10.61 -15.14
C ARG A 51 1.99 -10.46 -15.08
N LEU A 52 2.68 -11.56 -14.88
CA LEU A 52 4.13 -11.60 -14.85
C LEU A 52 4.71 -11.97 -16.20
N HIS A 53 5.98 -11.62 -16.42
CA HIS A 53 6.74 -12.01 -17.61
C HIS A 53 6.91 -13.53 -17.75
N ASN A 54 6.80 -14.28 -16.64
CA ASN A 54 6.85 -15.74 -16.65
C ASN A 54 5.51 -16.40 -17.08
N GLY A 55 4.44 -15.61 -17.29
CA GLY A 55 3.10 -16.08 -17.63
C GLY A 55 2.18 -16.38 -16.44
N GLU A 56 2.69 -16.30 -15.21
CA GLU A 56 1.89 -16.38 -13.98
C GLU A 56 1.00 -15.13 -13.86
N THR A 57 -0.18 -15.29 -13.25
CA THR A 57 -1.15 -14.21 -13.09
C THR A 57 -1.64 -14.20 -11.66
N ILE A 58 -1.39 -13.11 -10.94
CA ILE A 58 -1.85 -12.90 -9.57
C ILE A 58 -3.18 -12.16 -9.63
N ARG A 59 -4.21 -12.68 -8.97
CA ARG A 59 -5.51 -12.04 -8.80
C ARG A 59 -5.70 -11.60 -7.36
N ILE A 60 -5.94 -10.30 -7.19
CA ILE A 60 -6.34 -9.69 -5.93
C ILE A 60 -7.82 -9.29 -6.03
N VAL A 61 -8.66 -9.99 -5.29
CA VAL A 61 -10.12 -9.83 -5.28
C VAL A 61 -10.50 -8.67 -4.36
N HIS A 62 -11.45 -7.84 -4.82
CA HIS A 62 -11.92 -6.64 -4.10
C HIS A 62 -10.84 -5.56 -3.87
N PHE A 63 -9.84 -5.50 -4.74
CA PHE A 63 -8.79 -4.48 -4.65
C PHE A 63 -9.34 -3.06 -4.86
N TYR A 64 -10.26 -2.89 -5.81
CA TYR A 64 -10.90 -1.59 -6.09
C TYR A 64 -12.25 -1.41 -5.39
N THR A 65 -12.53 -2.24 -4.36
CA THR A 65 -13.72 -2.05 -3.55
C THR A 65 -13.48 -0.89 -2.59
N HIS A 66 -14.30 0.15 -2.72
CA HIS A 66 -14.37 1.21 -1.72
C HIS A 66 -15.08 0.69 -0.47
N TYR A 67 -14.41 0.78 0.68
CA TYR A 67 -15.01 0.42 1.96
C TYR A 67 -15.65 1.65 2.62
N GLN A 68 -16.62 1.44 3.52
CA GLN A 68 -17.39 2.51 4.18
C GLN A 68 -16.53 3.51 4.97
N ASN A 69 -15.29 3.13 5.26
CA ASN A 69 -14.28 3.87 6.00
C ASN A 69 -13.66 5.01 5.18
N GLY A 70 -13.90 5.05 3.86
CA GLY A 70 -13.17 5.93 2.94
C GLY A 70 -11.70 5.54 2.74
N GLU A 71 -11.32 4.35 3.21
CA GLU A 71 -9.99 3.79 3.00
C GLU A 71 -10.01 2.78 1.86
N ASP A 72 -9.06 2.94 0.94
CA ASP A 72 -8.81 2.00 -0.15
C ASP A 72 -7.71 0.99 0.22
N ASN A 73 -7.56 -0.02 -0.63
CA ASN A 73 -6.50 -1.01 -0.50
C ASN A 73 -5.21 -0.48 -1.13
N ASP A 74 -4.10 -0.68 -0.43
CA ASP A 74 -2.78 -0.34 -0.98
C ASP A 74 -2.08 -1.58 -1.48
N LEU A 75 -1.37 -1.44 -2.60
CA LEU A 75 -0.46 -2.46 -3.10
C LEU A 75 0.99 -2.05 -2.80
N VAL A 76 1.76 -2.96 -2.23
CA VAL A 76 3.20 -2.78 -2.01
C VAL A 76 3.92 -3.95 -2.66
N LEU A 77 4.91 -3.66 -3.49
CA LEU A 77 5.82 -4.66 -4.02
C LEU A 77 7.12 -4.59 -3.24
N GLN A 78 7.70 -5.74 -2.94
CA GLN A 78 9.00 -5.87 -2.30
C GLN A 78 9.93 -6.61 -3.23
N ASP A 79 11.02 -5.96 -3.63
CA ASP A 79 12.06 -6.60 -4.43
C ASP A 79 12.96 -7.53 -3.60
N ASP A 80 13.84 -8.27 -4.29
CA ASP A 80 14.80 -9.18 -3.67
C ASP A 80 15.87 -8.46 -2.83
N HIS A 81 16.05 -7.16 -3.05
CA HIS A 81 16.94 -6.29 -2.26
C HIS A 81 16.27 -5.72 -1.01
N GLY A 82 14.98 -6.01 -0.79
CA GLY A 82 14.20 -5.52 0.34
C GLY A 82 13.65 -4.10 0.17
N LYS A 83 13.74 -3.51 -1.02
CA LYS A 83 13.14 -2.22 -1.35
C LYS A 83 11.63 -2.38 -1.51
N LEU A 84 10.89 -1.42 -0.97
CA LEU A 84 9.44 -1.41 -1.01
C LEU A 84 8.95 -0.38 -2.04
N TRP A 85 7.97 -0.78 -2.84
CA TRP A 85 7.41 0.00 -3.92
C TRP A 85 5.90 0.08 -3.73
N ALA A 86 5.40 1.24 -3.34
CA ALA A 86 3.97 1.47 -3.18
C ALA A 86 3.36 1.80 -4.55
N GLY A 87 2.36 1.02 -4.95
CA GLY A 87 1.55 1.30 -6.12
C GLY A 87 0.52 2.38 -5.78
N ASN A 88 0.67 3.55 -6.40
CA ASN A 88 -0.39 4.55 -6.48
C ASN A 88 -1.31 4.17 -7.64
N HIS A 89 -2.60 4.08 -7.36
CA HIS A 89 -3.61 4.09 -8.41
C HIS A 89 -4.42 5.39 -8.29
N SER A 90 -4.43 6.17 -9.36
CA SER A 90 -5.50 7.16 -9.55
C SER A 90 -6.78 6.42 -9.96
N ASP A 91 -7.95 7.07 -9.84
CA ASP A 91 -9.23 6.54 -10.39
C ASP A 91 -9.17 6.23 -11.91
N GLY A 92 -8.09 6.66 -12.58
CA GLY A 92 -7.77 6.36 -13.97
C GLY A 92 -7.23 4.94 -14.16
N LEU A 93 -7.96 4.17 -14.97
CA LEU A 93 -7.82 2.73 -15.27
C LEU A 93 -6.44 2.24 -15.78
N ALA A 94 -5.41 3.08 -15.92
CA ALA A 94 -4.21 2.74 -16.71
C ALA A 94 -2.86 3.14 -16.08
N ASP A 95 -2.82 3.95 -15.02
CA ASP A 95 -1.56 4.48 -14.51
C ASP A 95 -1.29 4.00 -13.08
N PHE A 96 -0.97 2.71 -12.92
CA PHE A 96 -0.28 2.27 -11.71
C PHE A 96 1.11 2.89 -11.71
N ASN A 97 1.32 3.89 -10.87
CA ASN A 97 2.63 4.47 -10.66
C ASN A 97 3.24 3.91 -9.37
N PHE A 98 4.42 3.33 -9.47
CA PHE A 98 5.14 2.81 -8.30
C PHE A 98 6.11 3.85 -7.79
N SER A 99 5.90 4.26 -6.53
CA SER A 99 6.88 5.06 -5.80
C SER A 99 7.65 4.18 -4.83
N GLU A 100 8.97 4.31 -4.83
CA GLU A 100 9.80 3.73 -3.77
C GLU A 100 9.41 4.34 -2.42
N ILE A 101 9.19 3.49 -1.43
CA ILE A 101 8.90 3.85 -0.05
C ILE A 101 9.90 3.17 0.88
N GLN A 102 10.23 3.78 2.02
CA GLN A 102 11.16 3.15 2.96
C GLN A 102 10.47 2.11 3.85
N SER A 103 9.20 2.32 4.20
CA SER A 103 8.42 1.43 5.08
C SER A 103 6.92 1.49 4.77
N VAL A 104 6.21 0.38 5.00
CA VAL A 104 4.73 0.33 4.89
C VAL A 104 4.01 1.25 5.89
N ASP A 105 4.65 1.59 7.02
CA ASP A 105 4.16 2.58 7.98
C ASP A 105 3.97 3.98 7.37
N GLN A 106 4.71 4.32 6.31
CA GLN A 106 4.52 5.60 5.60
C GLN A 106 3.16 5.65 4.90
N LEU A 107 2.62 4.50 4.49
CA LEU A 107 1.29 4.40 3.88
C LEU A 107 0.19 4.45 4.93
N ALA A 108 0.43 3.91 6.13
CA ALA A 108 -0.53 3.93 7.23
C ALA A 108 -0.63 5.30 7.93
N GLY A 109 0.42 6.12 7.87
CA GLY A 109 0.49 7.44 8.53
C GLY A 109 0.07 8.64 7.67
N GLY A 110 -0.09 8.46 6.35
CA GLY A 110 -0.51 9.50 5.42
C GLY A 110 -2.03 9.47 5.23
N GLY A 111 -2.75 10.24 6.05
CA GLY A 111 -4.21 10.29 5.99
C GLY A 111 -4.73 10.68 4.60
N GLY A 112 -5.37 9.71 3.94
CA GLY A 112 -6.31 9.93 2.83
C GLY A 112 -5.68 9.97 1.44
N GLY A 113 -5.90 8.89 0.68
CA GLY A 113 -6.04 8.92 -0.77
C GLY A 113 -4.87 9.49 -1.57
N GLY A 114 -3.95 8.62 -1.96
CA GLY A 114 -2.98 8.91 -3.00
C GLY A 114 -1.66 9.44 -2.46
N LEU A 115 -0.59 8.88 -3.00
CA LEU A 115 0.77 9.40 -2.88
C LEU A 115 0.82 10.70 -3.71
N GLY A 116 0.18 11.76 -3.21
CA GLY A 116 0.44 13.12 -3.66
C GLY A 116 1.91 13.46 -3.42
N PRO A 117 2.49 14.42 -4.14
CA PRO A 117 3.94 14.57 -4.28
C PRO A 117 4.58 14.90 -2.94
N VAL A 118 5.05 13.87 -2.22
CA VAL A 118 6.00 14.03 -1.12
C VAL A 118 7.36 14.26 -1.76
N LEU A 119 7.49 15.42 -2.41
CA LEU A 119 8.76 15.96 -2.88
C LEU A 119 9.31 17.04 -1.95
N LEU A 120 8.78 17.23 -0.73
CA LEU A 120 9.25 18.27 0.17
C LEU A 120 9.38 17.79 1.63
N GLY A 121 10.57 17.25 1.94
CA GLY A 121 11.29 17.59 3.17
C GLY A 121 11.05 16.71 4.40
N LEU A 122 11.89 15.69 4.59
CA LEU A 122 12.23 15.17 5.93
C LEU A 122 13.72 14.77 6.02
N ALA A 123 14.58 15.76 5.80
CA ALA A 123 15.73 15.93 6.67
C ALA A 123 15.21 16.64 7.94
N GLY A 124 14.82 15.90 8.98
CA GLY A 124 14.41 16.51 10.25
C GLY A 124 13.41 15.73 11.07
N LEU A 125 13.87 14.73 11.82
CA LEU A 125 13.20 14.28 13.04
C LEU A 125 14.13 14.57 14.20
N GLY A 126 13.91 15.73 14.82
CA GLY A 126 14.68 16.21 15.96
C GLY A 126 14.00 17.37 16.65
N ALA A 127 12.73 17.22 17.06
CA ALA A 127 12.14 17.83 18.26
C ALA A 127 10.63 17.57 18.29
N ILE A 128 10.20 16.58 19.07
CA ILE A 128 8.84 16.54 19.59
C ILE A 128 8.73 17.71 20.57
N ARG A 129 8.11 18.80 20.13
CA ARG A 129 7.75 19.92 21.00
C ARG A 129 6.47 19.56 21.72
N CYS A 130 6.58 18.89 22.87
CA CYS A 130 5.49 18.82 23.84
C CYS A 130 5.14 20.24 24.28
N ARG A 131 4.01 20.71 23.76
CA ARG A 131 3.31 21.90 24.19
C ARG A 131 2.35 21.43 25.26
N ASP A 132 2.67 21.70 26.53
CA ASP A 132 1.60 21.98 27.49
C ASP A 132 1.93 23.28 28.21
N ARG A 133 0.99 24.21 28.08
CA ARG A 133 1.11 25.63 28.36
C ARG A 133 0.10 25.93 29.46
N SER A 134 0.60 26.46 30.58
CA SER A 134 -0.13 27.36 31.50
C SER A 134 -1.30 26.74 32.26
N ILE A 135 -1.73 27.11 33.46
CA ILE A 135 -1.40 28.08 34.52
C ILE A 135 -2.56 27.89 35.53
N VAL A 136 -2.37 28.15 36.82
CA VAL A 136 -3.29 28.95 37.65
C VAL A 136 -2.77 28.94 39.09
N ALA A 137 -2.59 30.15 39.60
CA ALA A 137 -2.28 30.51 40.96
C ALA A 137 -3.44 30.19 41.92
N ARG A 138 -3.11 29.76 43.14
CA ARG A 138 -3.55 30.42 44.38
C ARG A 138 -2.79 29.90 45.59
#